data_AF-A0A819HCJ9-F1
#
_entry.id   AF-A0A819HCJ9-F1
#
_cell.length_a   1.000
_cell.length_b   1.000
_cell.length_c   1.000
_cell.angle_alpha   90.00
_cell.angle_beta   90.00
_cell.angle_gamma   90.00
#
_symmetry.space_group_name_H-M   'P 1'
#
loop_
_entity.id
_entity.type
_entity.pdbx_description
1 polymer ?
#
loop_
_entity_poly.entity_id
_entity_poly.type
_entity_poly.pdbx_seq_one_letter_code
_entity_poly.pdbx_strand_id
1 'polypeptide(L)'
;MSNVNISRYLRIHETTVRNWLERYETTGDVQAIQKSGRKRCTTEKQDDIIQLMLAQHPTESLGQIAFRLSKKGIKISKTMLKRRFKRGFASPSRIAGE
;
A
#
# COMPACT_ATOMS: atom_id res chain seq x y z
N MET A 1 38.18 -6.07 -3.19
CA MET A 1 37.75 -7.47 -2.92
C MET A 1 37.02 -7.98 -4.15
N SER A 2 37.26 -9.22 -4.60
CA SER A 2 36.48 -9.80 -5.71
C SER A 2 35.09 -10.24 -5.24
N ASN A 3 34.10 -10.20 -6.13
CA ASN A 3 32.72 -10.66 -5.85
C ASN A 3 32.69 -12.12 -5.36
N VAL A 4 33.56 -12.97 -5.92
CA VAL A 4 33.76 -14.37 -5.53
C VAL A 4 34.18 -14.50 -4.05
N ASN A 5 35.08 -13.63 -3.58
CA ASN A 5 35.54 -13.68 -2.19
C ASN A 5 34.43 -13.25 -1.22
N ILE A 6 33.66 -12.22 -1.58
CA ILE A 6 32.51 -11.74 -0.80
C ILE A 6 31.42 -12.82 -0.76
N SER A 7 31.13 -13.46 -1.90
CA SER A 7 30.18 -14.57 -2.03
C SER A 7 30.53 -15.74 -1.12
N ARG A 8 31.80 -16.17 -1.12
CA ARG A 8 32.28 -17.26 -0.25
C ARG A 8 32.22 -16.89 1.23
N TYR A 9 32.61 -15.67 1.56
CA TYR A 9 32.60 -15.17 2.94
C TYR A 9 31.18 -15.07 3.51
N LEU A 10 30.24 -14.52 2.74
CA LEU A 10 28.85 -14.33 3.16
C LEU A 10 27.95 -15.55 2.91
N ARG A 11 28.45 -16.58 2.19
CA ARG A 11 27.67 -17.75 1.74
C ARG A 11 26.44 -17.38 0.93
N ILE A 12 26.56 -16.35 0.09
CA ILE A 12 25.49 -15.85 -0.78
C ILE A 12 25.94 -16.04 -2.24
N HIS A 13 24.99 -16.31 -3.14
CA HIS A 13 25.29 -16.47 -4.56
C HIS A 13 25.95 -15.22 -5.16
N GLU A 14 26.95 -15.40 -6.00
CA GLU A 14 27.75 -14.31 -6.58
C GLU A 14 26.88 -13.29 -7.34
N THR A 15 25.83 -13.74 -8.03
CA THR A 15 24.90 -12.84 -8.73
C THR A 15 24.15 -11.91 -7.79
N THR A 16 23.85 -12.34 -6.56
CA THR A 16 23.20 -11.50 -5.55
C THR A 16 24.16 -10.42 -5.06
N VAL A 17 25.43 -10.77 -4.84
CA VAL A 17 26.49 -9.81 -4.47
C VAL A 17 26.66 -8.77 -5.58
N ARG A 18 26.74 -9.21 -6.84
CA ARG A 18 26.82 -8.31 -8.00
C ARG A 18 25.60 -7.36 -8.06
N ASN A 19 24.38 -7.88 -7.93
CA ASN A 19 23.17 -7.06 -7.96
C ASN A 19 23.10 -6.05 -6.81
N TRP A 20 23.62 -6.38 -5.62
CA TRP A 20 23.70 -5.44 -4.50
C TRP A 20 24.69 -4.31 -4.77
N LEU A 21 25.87 -4.64 -5.31
CA LEU A 21 26.89 -3.63 -5.66
C LEU A 21 26.39 -2.69 -6.75
N GLU A 22 25.85 -3.22 -7.85
CA GLU A 22 25.29 -2.43 -8.95
C GLU A 22 24.18 -1.48 -8.47
N ARG A 23 23.32 -1.97 -7.56
CA ARG A 23 22.27 -1.17 -6.97
C ARG A 23 22.83 -0.09 -6.05
N TYR A 24 23.80 -0.43 -5.21
CA TYR A 24 24.46 0.54 -4.33
C TYR A 24 25.14 1.67 -5.12
N GLU A 25 25.83 1.34 -6.22
CA GLU A 25 26.45 2.33 -7.11
C GLU A 25 25.41 3.26 -7.74
N THR A 26 24.24 2.74 -8.08
CA THR A 26 23.18 3.52 -8.74
C THR A 26 22.34 4.35 -7.75
N THR A 27 21.97 3.80 -6.60
CA THR A 27 21.01 4.42 -5.66
C THR A 27 21.61 4.84 -4.33
N GLY A 28 22.85 4.45 -4.01
CA GLY A 28 23.47 4.65 -2.70
C GLY A 28 22.88 3.77 -1.59
N ASP A 29 22.01 2.81 -1.93
CA ASP A 29 21.26 1.99 -0.97
C ASP A 29 21.01 0.57 -1.51
N VAL A 30 21.16 -0.42 -0.64
CA VAL A 30 20.92 -1.85 -0.91
C VAL A 30 19.62 -2.37 -0.29
N GLN A 31 18.93 -1.55 0.52
CA GLN A 31 17.69 -1.95 1.18
C GLN A 31 16.62 -2.38 0.18
N ALA A 32 15.77 -3.32 0.57
CA ALA A 32 14.66 -3.75 -0.27
C ALA A 32 13.68 -2.58 -0.46
N ILE A 33 13.54 -2.07 -1.69
CA ILE A 33 12.49 -1.10 -1.98
C ILE A 33 11.15 -1.83 -1.90
N GLN A 34 10.16 -1.19 -1.29
CA GLN A 34 8.77 -1.62 -1.35
C GLN A 34 8.39 -1.86 -2.82
N LYS A 35 8.12 -3.12 -3.19
CA LYS A 35 7.69 -3.46 -4.54
C LYS A 35 6.43 -2.62 -4.84
N SER A 36 6.50 -1.77 -5.85
CA SER A 36 5.32 -1.08 -6.36
C SER A 36 4.37 -2.14 -6.93
N GLY A 37 3.42 -2.59 -6.11
CA GLY A 37 2.29 -3.37 -6.61
C GLY A 37 1.48 -2.57 -7.64
N ARG A 38 0.45 -3.20 -8.21
CA ARG A 38 -0.45 -2.51 -9.14
C ARG A 38 -1.04 -1.25 -8.49
N LYS A 39 -0.85 -0.10 -9.14
CA LYS A 39 -1.41 1.19 -8.70
C LYS A 39 -2.92 1.03 -8.46
N ARG A 40 -3.40 1.62 -7.37
CA ARG A 40 -4.82 1.60 -7.01
C ARG A 40 -5.62 2.46 -8.00
N CYS A 41 -6.86 2.07 -8.25
CA CYS A 41 -7.79 2.82 -9.09
C CYS A 41 -8.25 4.12 -8.41
N THR A 42 -8.27 4.17 -7.08
CA THR A 42 -8.57 5.37 -6.30
C THR A 42 -7.29 6.03 -5.82
N THR A 43 -7.29 7.36 -5.82
CA THR A 43 -6.25 8.20 -5.21
C THR A 43 -6.38 8.23 -3.69
N GLU A 44 -5.35 8.66 -2.98
CA GLU A 44 -5.38 8.80 -1.51
C GLU A 44 -6.47 9.75 -1.05
N LYS A 45 -6.57 10.92 -1.68
CA LYS A 45 -7.65 11.90 -1.42
C LYS A 45 -9.05 11.30 -1.59
N GLN A 46 -9.25 10.45 -2.60
CA GLN A 46 -10.52 9.75 -2.80
C GLN A 46 -10.76 8.72 -1.70
N ASP A 47 -9.72 7.99 -1.28
CA ASP A 47 -9.81 7.04 -0.17
C ASP A 47 -10.19 7.74 1.15
N ASP A 48 -9.73 8.97 1.40
CA ASP A 48 -10.10 9.76 2.59
C ASP A 48 -11.57 10.18 2.56
N ILE A 49 -12.04 10.69 1.41
CA ILE A 49 -13.46 11.07 1.22
C ILE A 49 -14.37 9.85 1.41
N ILE A 50 -13.96 8.68 0.91
CA ILE A 50 -14.71 7.43 1.08
C ILE A 50 -14.79 7.06 2.56
N GLN A 51 -13.68 7.12 3.29
CA GLN A 51 -13.67 6.81 4.73
C GLN A 51 -14.56 7.77 5.52
N LEU A 52 -14.48 9.06 5.22
CA LEU A 52 -15.33 10.07 5.84
C LEU A 52 -16.82 9.80 5.59
N MET A 53 -17.22 9.47 4.36
CA MET A 53 -18.63 9.14 4.07
C MET A 53 -19.11 7.86 4.76
N LEU A 54 -18.24 6.85 4.89
CA LEU A 54 -18.56 5.63 5.63
C LEU A 54 -18.73 5.92 7.13
N ALA A 55 -17.91 6.81 7.69
CA ALA A 55 -17.98 7.21 9.10
C ALA A 55 -19.21 8.09 9.40
N GLN A 56 -19.59 8.99 8.49
CA GLN A 56 -20.77 9.86 8.65
C GLN A 56 -22.09 9.11 8.49
N HIS A 57 -22.10 7.99 7.78
CA HIS A 57 -23.32 7.24 7.44
C HIS A 57 -23.20 5.75 7.81
N PRO A 58 -23.04 5.40 9.10
CA PRO A 58 -22.79 4.03 9.54
C PRO A 58 -23.96 3.07 9.30
N THR A 59 -25.19 3.59 9.22
CA THR A 59 -26.42 2.82 9.02
C THR A 59 -26.85 2.73 7.55
N GLU A 60 -26.27 3.54 6.66
CA GLU A 60 -26.61 3.51 5.24
C GLU A 60 -26.03 2.28 4.55
N SER A 61 -26.76 1.75 3.57
CA SER A 61 -26.25 0.65 2.77
C SER A 61 -25.07 1.10 1.91
N LEU A 62 -24.11 0.20 1.66
CA LEU A 62 -22.98 0.47 0.76
C LEU A 62 -23.41 0.91 -0.66
N GLY A 63 -24.61 0.52 -1.10
CA GLY A 63 -25.16 0.97 -2.38
C GLY A 63 -25.56 2.45 -2.36
N GLN A 64 -26.21 2.91 -1.29
CA GLN A 64 -26.57 4.32 -1.10
C GLN A 64 -25.32 5.20 -0.99
N ILE A 65 -24.31 4.74 -0.25
CA ILE A 65 -23.04 5.46 -0.11
C ILE A 65 -22.31 5.54 -1.46
N ALA A 66 -22.29 4.46 -2.25
CA ALA A 66 -21.72 4.47 -3.60
C ALA A 66 -22.46 5.45 -4.54
N PHE A 67 -23.79 5.55 -4.42
CA PHE A 67 -24.58 6.53 -5.17
C PHE A 67 -24.23 7.97 -4.78
N ARG A 68 -24.10 8.26 -3.47
CA ARG A 68 -23.66 9.58 -2.98
C ARG A 68 -22.24 9.93 -3.45
N LEU A 69 -21.31 8.97 -3.43
CA LEU A 69 -19.95 9.16 -3.94
C LEU A 69 -19.93 9.42 -5.45
N SER A 70 -20.80 8.75 -6.21
CA SER A 70 -20.97 8.99 -7.65
C SER A 70 -21.42 10.42 -7.93
N LYS A 71 -22.36 10.97 -7.14
CA LYS A 71 -22.75 12.38 -7.23
C LYS A 71 -21.61 13.36 -6.97
N LYS A 72 -20.62 12.97 -6.16
CA LYS A 72 -19.38 13.74 -5.91
C LYS A 72 -18.29 13.48 -6.97
N GLY A 73 -18.60 12.76 -8.05
CA GLY A 73 -17.66 12.44 -9.13
C GLY A 73 -16.78 11.20 -8.88
N ILE A 74 -17.01 10.46 -7.79
CA ILE A 74 -16.20 9.31 -7.40
C ILE A 74 -16.97 8.02 -7.76
N LYS A 75 -16.68 7.46 -8.95
CA LYS A 75 -17.32 6.21 -9.42
C LYS A 75 -16.65 4.99 -8.81
N ILE A 76 -17.36 4.29 -7.92
CA ILE A 76 -16.83 3.16 -7.15
C ILE A 76 -17.84 2.03 -7.09
N SER A 77 -17.38 0.79 -7.29
CA SER A 77 -18.22 -0.40 -7.14
C SER A 77 -18.48 -0.74 -5.67
N LYS A 78 -19.63 -1.38 -5.39
CA LYS A 78 -19.98 -1.87 -4.05
C LYS A 78 -18.89 -2.78 -3.45
N THR A 79 -18.29 -3.64 -4.26
CA THR A 79 -17.19 -4.53 -3.85
C THR A 79 -15.95 -3.75 -3.44
N MET A 80 -15.61 -2.68 -4.18
CA MET A 80 -14.50 -1.82 -3.82
C MET A 80 -14.78 -1.08 -2.52
N LEU A 81 -15.99 -0.57 -2.33
CA LEU A 81 -16.40 0.09 -1.08
C LEU A 81 -16.35 -0.87 0.12
N LYS A 82 -16.83 -2.11 -0.02
CA LYS A 82 -16.72 -3.17 1.01
C LYS A 82 -15.28 -3.47 1.37
N ARG A 83 -14.37 -3.52 0.37
CA ARG A 83 -12.94 -3.71 0.60
C ARG A 83 -12.31 -2.53 1.36
N ARG A 84 -12.77 -1.30 1.12
CA ARG A 84 -12.33 -0.09 1.84
C ARG A 84 -12.84 -0.07 3.27
N PHE A 85 -14.12 -0.39 3.45
CA PHE A 85 -14.73 -0.59 4.76
C PHE A 85 -13.94 -1.61 5.60
N LYS A 86 -13.66 -2.81 5.06
CA LYS A 86 -12.88 -3.83 5.78
C LYS A 86 -11.45 -3.38 6.15
N ARG A 87 -10.85 -2.45 5.41
CA ARG A 87 -9.51 -1.93 5.68
C ARG A 87 -9.51 -0.75 6.66
N GLY A 88 -10.55 0.08 6.67
CA GLY A 88 -10.72 1.23 7.58
C GLY A 88 -11.38 0.89 8.93
N PHE A 89 -12.02 -0.29 9.04
CA PHE A 89 -12.53 -0.83 10.31
C PHE A 89 -11.52 -1.75 11.02
N ALA A 90 -10.24 -1.69 10.67
CA ALA A 90 -9.20 -1.91 11.67
C ALA A 90 -9.17 -0.62 12.51
N SER A 91 -9.93 -0.60 13.60
CA SER A 91 -10.22 0.58 14.42
C SER A 91 -9.01 1.51 14.65
N PRO A 92 -9.15 2.84 14.43
CA PRO A 92 -8.18 3.84 14.88
C PRO A 92 -8.03 3.94 16.41
N SER A 93 -8.89 3.26 17.18
CA SER A 93 -8.90 3.29 18.65
C SER A 93 -7.93 2.31 19.33
N ARG A 94 -6.92 1.78 18.61
CA ARG A 94 -5.93 0.85 19.19
C ARG A 94 -4.46 1.28 19.05
N ILE A 95 -4.19 2.53 18.67
CA ILE A 95 -2.82 3.07 18.57
C ILE A 95 -2.61 4.29 19.50
N ALA A 96 -3.60 4.69 20.28
CA ALA A 96 -3.43 5.69 21.34
C ALA A 96 -3.91 5.10 22.67
N GLY A 97 -2.98 4.57 23.46
CA GLY A 97 -3.21 4.08 24.82
C GLY A 97 -2.74 2.65 25.05
N GLU A 98 -1.42 2.49 25.15
CA GLU A 98 -0.66 1.76 26.19
C GLU A 98 0.82 1.71 25.81
#